data_AF-A0A7Y2EWR3-F1
#
_entry.id   AF-A0A7Y2EWR3-F1
#
_cell.length_a   1.000
_cell.length_b   1.000
_cell.length_c   1.000
_cell.angle_alpha   90.00
_cell.angle_beta   90.00
_cell.angle_gamma   90.00
#
_symmetry.space_group_name_H-M   'P 1'
#
loop_
_entity.id
_entity.type
_entity.pdbx_description
1 polymer ?
#
loop_
_entity_poly.entity_id
_entity_poly.type
_entity_poly.pdbx_seq_one_letter_code
_entity_poly.pdbx_strand_id
1 'polypeptide(L)' 'MTTKVQRQALVARLIGDHEVTSQPELLELLAGEGVDATQATVSRDLDDIG' A
#
# COMPACT_ATOMS: atom_id res chain seq x y z
N MET A 1 2.30 -10.36 10.90
CA MET A 1 1.00 -9.84 10.40
C MET A 1 1.01 -8.34 10.58
N THR A 2 0.90 -7.58 9.48
CA THR A 2 0.81 -6.12 9.51
C THR A 2 -0.64 -5.72 9.75
N THR A 3 -0.90 -4.82 10.70
CA THR A 3 -2.26 -4.31 10.95
C THR A 3 -2.72 -3.41 9.79
N LYS A 4 -4.03 -3.21 9.66
CA LYS A 4 -4.60 -2.28 8.67
C LYS A 4 -3.98 -0.88 8.78
N VAL A 5 -3.97 -0.31 9.99
CA VAL A 5 -3.43 1.05 10.24
C VAL A 5 -1.95 1.15 9.86
N GLN A 6 -1.13 0.14 10.20
CA GLN A 6 0.27 0.13 9.81
C GLN A 6 0.46 0.06 8.29
N ARG A 7 -0.33 -0.77 7.61
CA ARG A 7 -0.27 -0.88 6.15
C ARG A 7 -0.73 0.42 5.46
N GLN A 8 -1.78 1.05 5.96
CA GLN A 8 -2.26 2.34 5.43
C GLN A 8 -1.22 3.45 5.61
N ALA A 9 -0.56 3.53 6.76
CA ALA A 9 0.54 4.48 6.97
C ALA A 9 1.71 4.24 6.00
N LEU A 10 2.04 2.97 5.75
CA LEU A 10 3.06 2.60 4.77
C LEU A 10 2.65 2.94 3.33
N VAL A 11 1.39 2.67 2.95
CA VAL A 11 0.82 3.05 1.64
C VAL A 11 0.93 4.56 1.42
N ALA A 12 0.48 5.37 2.38
CA ALA A 12 0.54 6.83 2.28
C ALA A 12 1.99 7.32 2.15
N ARG A 13 2.93 6.71 2.87
CA ARG A 13 4.36 7.01 2.73
C ARG A 13 4.88 6.65 1.34
N LEU A 14 4.61 5.43 0.85
CA LEU A 14 5.11 4.97 -0.44
C LEU A 14 4.62 5.84 -1.60
N ILE A 15 3.37 6.28 -1.57
CA ILE A 15 2.80 7.22 -2.56
C ILE A 15 3.43 8.61 -2.46
N GLY A 16 3.82 9.05 -1.26
CA GLY A 16 4.53 10.31 -1.08
C GLY A 16 6.00 10.25 -1.53
N ASP A 17 6.64 9.09 -1.36
CA ASP A 17 8.06 8.88 -1.63
C ASP A 17 8.35 8.45 -3.09
N HIS A 18 7.37 7.88 -3.80
CA HIS A 18 7.51 7.33 -5.16
C HIS A 18 6.40 7.82 -6.09
N GLU A 19 6.68 7.94 -7.39
CA GLU A 19 5.66 8.19 -8.41
C GLU A 19 4.90 6.90 -8.73
N VAL A 20 3.99 6.51 -7.82
CA VAL A 20 3.16 5.31 -7.97
C VAL A 20 2.04 5.57 -8.98
N THR A 21 2.05 4.84 -10.08
CA THR A 21 1.09 5.00 -11.19
C THR A 21 -0.01 3.94 -11.19
N SER A 22 0.14 2.86 -10.42
CA SER A 22 -0.83 1.75 -10.42
C SER A 22 -0.86 0.97 -9.10
N GLN A 23 -1.96 0.25 -8.85
CA GLN A 23 -2.07 -0.62 -7.67
C GLN A 23 -1.10 -1.82 -7.69
N PRO A 24 -0.82 -2.49 -8.84
CA PRO A 24 0.21 -3.52 -8.91
C PRO A 24 1.60 -3.01 -8.51
N GLU A 25 1.97 -1.81 -8.95
CA GLU A 25 3.23 -1.18 -8.54
C GLU A 25 3.28 -0.95 -7.02
N LEU A 26 2.19 -0.48 -6.42
CA LEU A 26 2.10 -0.32 -4.97
C LEU A 26 2.22 -1.66 -4.22
N LEU A 27 1.70 -2.75 -4.78
CA LEU A 27 1.86 -4.10 -4.21
C LEU A 27 3.32 -4.54 -4.20
N GLU A 28 4.07 -4.27 -5.28
CA GLU A 28 5.50 -4.60 -5.37
C GLU A 28 6.31 -3.83 -4.33
N LEU A 29 6.02 -2.54 -4.15
CA LEU A 29 6.66 -1.71 -3.12
C LEU A 29 6.34 -2.22 -1.70
N LEU A 30 5.08 -2.57 -1.43
CA LEU A 30 4.67 -3.14 -0.13
C LEU A 30 5.36 -4.48 0.14
N ALA A 31 5.48 -5.34 -0.87
CA ALA A 31 6.19 -6.60 -0.74
C ALA A 31 7.69 -6.38 -0.45
N GLY A 32 8.30 -5.35 -1.06
CA GLY A 32 9.67 -4.91 -0.75
C GLY A 32 9.87 -4.51 0.71
N GLU A 33 8.84 -3.95 1.34
CA GLU A 33 8.80 -3.59 2.77
C GLU A 33 8.35 -4.77 3.67
N GLY A 34 8.21 -5.98 3.12
CA GLY A 34 7.81 -7.18 3.85
C GLY A 34 6.31 -7.24 4.19
N VAL A 35 5.48 -6.44 3.53
CA VAL A 35 4.03 -6.41 3.69
C VAL A 35 3.35 -7.12 2.53
N ASP A 36 2.91 -8.35 2.77
CA ASP A 36 2.14 -9.10 1.80
C ASP A 36 0.66 -8.66 1.83
N ALA A 37 0.15 -8.23 0.68
CA ALA A 37 -1.20 -7.71 0.51
C ALA A 37 -1.78 -8.15 -0.83
N THR A 38 -3.11 -8.15 -0.92
CA THR A 38 -3.80 -8.39 -2.19
C THR A 38 -4.22 -7.08 -2.84
N GLN A 39 -4.46 -7.09 -4.15
CA GLN A 39 -4.99 -5.93 -4.86
C GLN A 39 -6.29 -5.40 -4.24
N ALA A 40 -7.21 -6.28 -3.84
CA ALA A 40 -8.44 -5.89 -3.16
C ALA A 40 -8.20 -5.23 -1.79
N THR A 41 -7.11 -5.57 -1.12
CA THR A 41 -6.73 -4.94 0.16
C THR A 41 -6.16 -3.55 -0.09
N VAL A 42 -5.23 -3.42 -1.03
CA VAL A 42 -4.63 -2.13 -1.40
C VAL A 42 -5.67 -1.16 -1.95
N SER A 43 -6.59 -1.62 -2.81
CA SER A 43 -7.71 -0.80 -3.30
C SER A 43 -8.50 -0.19 -2.15
N ARG A 44 -8.88 -1.01 -1.15
CA ARG A 44 -9.63 -0.51 0.01
C ARG A 44 -8.82 0.45 0.87
N ASP A 45 -7.52 0.20 1.03
CA ASP A 45 -6.67 1.12 1.78
C ASP A 45 -6.56 2.48 1.09
N LEU A 46 -6.45 2.49 -0.25
CA LEU A 46 -6.48 3.72 -1.04
C LEU A 46 -7.81 4.45 -0.87
N ASP A 47 -8.94 3.74 -1.01
CA ASP A 47 -10.29 4.30 -0.83
C ASP A 47 -10.51 4.85 0.60
N ASP A 48 -9.91 4.23 1.61
CA ASP A 48 -10.04 4.66 3.02
C ASP A 48 -9.14 5.87 3.36
N ILE A 49 -8.02 6.06 2.63
CA ILE A 49 -7.07 7.17 2.84
C ILE A 49 -7.49 8.41 2.03
N GLY A 50 -8.27 8.24 0.94
CA GLY A 50 -8.75 9.32 0.07
C GLY A 50 -10.15 9.08 -0.50
#